data_AF-A0A2S7QB79-F1
#
_entry.id   AF-A0A2S7QB79-F1
#
_cell.length_a   1.000
_cell.length_b   1.000
_cell.length_c   1.000
_cell.angle_alpha   90.00
_cell.angle_beta   90.00
_cell.angle_gamma   90.00
#
_symmetry.space_group_name_H-M   'P 1'
#
loop_
_entity.id
_entity.type
_entity.pdbx_description
1 polymer ?
#
loop_
_entity_poly.entity_id
_entity_poly.type
_entity_poly.pdbx_seq_one_letter_code
_entity_poly.pdbx_strand_id
1 'polypeptide(L)'
;MYHDALILTISLFLPMITAQIDPTFGFGVEPPNSSYLDPFSHHPNATGVTYISAVNTSFSNPSSLQPASWIAQINVTEVPWNGTSSVTNSVISLYTPDNIFASNSSWDTCIVQVQFVAQNVTEKGQDDEGGCEQMFGKDCVGNFTAMIASKSADAAKKNVPGICGDIAISDFPVQCAGSLHGALKFQNIYPNETRSLSQKWDYGTSEPHETSNTAYYEEAVKRIWPMVLVQSPKNSFNDGAGFTSAKMACLRAKNFTEGSKKVGATPNSAGRIAGMSFGGFFGWVVGVVMVVACVV
;
A
#
# COMPACT_ATOMS: atom_id res chain seq x y z
N MET A 1 -6.28 -60.12 0.93
CA MET A 1 -5.77 -59.11 -0.02
C MET A 1 -6.83 -58.03 -0.16
N TYR A 2 -6.75 -56.96 0.63
CA TYR A 2 -7.25 -55.61 0.31
C TYR A 2 -6.56 -54.65 1.29
N HIS A 3 -6.08 -53.54 0.76
CA HIS A 3 -5.07 -52.66 1.35
C HIS A 3 -5.58 -51.82 2.52
N ASP A 4 -4.82 -51.81 3.62
CA ASP A 4 -4.89 -50.78 4.67
C ASP A 4 -4.35 -49.46 4.12
N ALA A 5 -5.21 -48.43 4.07
CA ALA A 5 -4.82 -47.06 3.79
C ALA A 5 -4.84 -46.27 5.11
N LEU A 6 -3.65 -46.06 5.67
CA LEU A 6 -3.40 -45.19 6.82
C LEU A 6 -3.50 -43.71 6.36
N ILE A 7 -4.61 -43.04 6.65
CA ILE A 7 -4.75 -41.59 6.43
C ILE A 7 -4.08 -40.87 7.60
N LEU A 8 -2.88 -40.36 7.36
CA LEU A 8 -2.14 -39.51 8.29
C LEU A 8 -2.64 -38.05 8.14
N THR A 9 -3.64 -37.65 8.92
CA THR A 9 -4.04 -36.24 9.04
C THR A 9 -3.00 -35.48 9.87
N ILE A 10 -2.03 -34.84 9.19
CA ILE A 10 -1.15 -33.84 9.79
C ILE A 10 -1.95 -32.54 9.89
N SER A 11 -2.51 -32.27 11.08
CA SER A 11 -3.06 -30.97 11.43
C SER A 11 -1.90 -29.98 11.65
N LEU A 12 -1.48 -29.33 10.56
CA LEU A 12 -0.59 -28.17 10.59
C LEU A 12 -1.33 -27.02 11.29
N PHE A 13 -1.14 -26.89 12.60
CA PHE A 13 -1.40 -25.64 13.31
C PHE A 13 -0.36 -24.61 12.84
N LEU A 14 -0.68 -23.86 11.79
CA LEU A 14 0.02 -22.61 11.54
C LEU A 14 -0.31 -21.65 12.70
N PRO A 15 0.68 -21.11 13.42
CA PRO A 15 0.43 -19.98 14.29
C PRO A 15 -0.04 -18.83 13.39
N MET A 16 -1.31 -18.46 13.50
CA MET A 16 -1.78 -17.18 12.98
C MET A 16 -1.09 -16.10 13.82
N ILE A 17 0.04 -15.61 13.31
CA ILE A 17 0.65 -14.37 13.79
C ILE A 17 -0.33 -13.27 13.39
N THR A 18 -1.21 -12.90 14.30
CA THR A 18 -1.96 -11.66 14.19
C THR A 18 -0.94 -10.54 14.31
N ALA A 19 -0.54 -9.95 13.19
CA ALA A 19 0.11 -8.65 13.21
C ALA A 19 -0.89 -7.68 13.85
N GLN A 20 -0.66 -7.31 15.11
CA GLN A 20 -1.35 -6.18 15.72
C GLN A 20 -0.90 -4.94 14.94
N ILE A 21 -1.75 -4.51 14.02
CA ILE A 21 -1.62 -3.25 13.32
C ILE A 21 -2.68 -2.36 13.96
N ASP A 22 -2.26 -1.47 14.86
CA ASP A 22 -3.04 -0.26 15.12
C ASP A 22 -2.19 1.02 15.05
N PRO A 23 -1.82 1.45 13.84
CA PRO A 23 -1.65 2.86 13.52
C PRO A 23 -2.90 3.38 12.82
N THR A 24 -3.32 4.60 13.15
CA THR A 24 -4.36 5.31 12.39
C THR A 24 -3.82 5.62 10.99
N PHE A 25 -4.15 4.77 10.01
CA PHE A 25 -3.82 4.97 8.59
C PHE A 25 -4.99 5.59 7.84
N GLY A 26 -4.82 6.78 7.28
CA GLY A 26 -5.89 7.51 6.61
C GLY A 26 -5.45 8.19 5.32
N PHE A 27 -6.44 8.53 4.49
CA PHE A 27 -6.27 9.31 3.28
C PHE A 27 -6.79 10.73 3.48
N GLY A 28 -6.21 11.69 2.78
CA GLY A 28 -6.73 13.06 2.76
C GLY A 28 -6.61 13.74 4.12
N VAL A 29 -7.73 14.25 4.67
CA VAL A 29 -7.74 15.12 5.86
C VAL A 29 -6.91 14.49 6.97
N GLU A 30 -5.82 15.21 7.20
CA GLU A 30 -4.77 15.02 8.17
C GLU A 30 -5.33 14.55 9.53
N PRO A 31 -4.67 13.62 10.23
CA PRO A 31 -5.19 13.05 11.48
C PRO A 31 -5.41 14.15 12.55
N PRO A 32 -6.23 13.90 13.60
CA PRO A 32 -6.31 14.82 14.73
C PRO A 32 -4.89 15.14 15.25
N ASN A 33 -4.58 16.43 15.42
CA ASN A 33 -3.24 17.00 15.71
C ASN A 33 -2.28 17.14 14.53
N SER A 34 -2.77 17.10 13.30
CA SER A 34 -1.91 17.28 12.15
C SER A 34 -1.16 18.60 12.07
N SER A 35 -1.75 19.69 12.58
CA SER A 35 -1.09 20.99 12.68
C SER A 35 0.16 20.94 13.57
N TYR A 36 0.22 19.99 14.51
CA TYR A 36 1.40 19.72 15.30
C TYR A 36 2.45 18.92 14.52
N LEU A 37 2.03 17.96 13.69
CA LEU A 37 2.92 17.08 12.92
C LEU A 37 3.46 17.74 11.63
N ASP A 38 2.71 18.69 11.06
CA ASP A 38 3.02 19.32 9.79
C ASP A 38 4.42 19.96 9.73
N PRO A 39 4.87 20.74 10.74
CA PRO A 39 6.22 21.32 10.74
C PRO A 39 7.33 20.27 10.65
N PHE A 40 7.12 19.10 11.27
CA PHE A 40 8.11 18.02 11.28
C PHE A 40 8.21 17.32 9.92
N SER A 41 7.12 17.31 9.15
CA SER A 41 7.09 16.69 7.81
C SER A 41 8.01 17.38 6.79
N HIS A 42 8.42 18.62 7.07
CA HIS A 42 9.40 19.38 6.27
C HIS A 42 10.87 19.06 6.62
N HIS A 43 11.12 18.35 7.72
CA HIS A 43 12.44 17.92 8.16
C HIS A 43 12.47 16.41 8.45
N PRO A 44 12.23 15.57 7.43
CA PRO A 44 12.14 14.13 7.60
C PRO A 44 13.44 13.48 8.07
N ASN A 45 13.32 12.45 8.92
CA ASN A 45 14.42 11.57 9.29
C ASN A 45 14.80 10.63 8.15
N ALA A 46 13.82 10.19 7.37
CA ALA A 46 14.05 9.44 6.14
C ALA A 46 13.11 9.87 5.01
N THR A 47 13.61 9.85 3.78
CA THR A 47 12.85 10.15 2.57
C THR A 47 12.98 9.07 1.52
N GLY A 48 12.01 9.03 0.61
CA GLY A 48 12.01 8.14 -0.54
C GLY A 48 11.26 8.76 -1.70
N VAL A 49 11.68 8.46 -2.92
CA VAL A 49 11.02 8.93 -4.14
C VAL A 49 10.92 7.78 -5.13
N THR A 50 9.80 7.69 -5.83
CA THR A 50 9.63 6.83 -7.00
C THR A 50 8.89 7.56 -8.11
N TYR A 51 9.03 7.08 -9.34
CA TYR A 51 8.40 7.63 -10.52
C TYR A 51 7.33 6.67 -11.02
N ILE A 52 6.11 7.16 -11.17
CA ILE A 52 4.99 6.38 -11.68
C ILE A 52 4.77 6.77 -13.13
N SER A 53 4.95 5.80 -14.03
CA SER A 53 4.62 6.00 -15.45
C SER A 53 3.14 6.33 -15.59
N ALA A 54 2.82 7.31 -16.42
CA ALA A 54 1.47 7.83 -16.58
C ALA A 54 1.20 8.27 -18.02
N VAL A 55 0.00 8.79 -18.23
CA VAL A 55 -0.44 9.47 -19.44
C VAL A 55 -0.62 10.94 -19.13
N ASN A 56 -0.26 11.79 -20.09
CA ASN A 56 -0.56 13.21 -20.07
C ASN A 56 -2.06 13.40 -20.33
N THR A 57 -2.78 13.77 -19.29
CA THR A 57 -4.24 13.94 -19.31
C THR A 57 -4.65 15.41 -19.44
N SER A 58 -3.71 16.30 -19.78
CA SER A 58 -4.03 17.70 -20.12
C SER A 58 -4.83 17.82 -21.41
N PHE A 59 -4.66 16.86 -22.32
CA PHE A 59 -5.49 16.74 -23.51
C PHE A 59 -6.80 16.04 -23.14
N SER A 60 -7.91 16.67 -23.50
CA SER A 60 -9.27 16.17 -23.28
C SER A 60 -9.63 14.93 -24.11
N ASN A 61 -8.68 14.29 -24.80
CA ASN A 61 -8.98 13.15 -25.66
C ASN A 61 -8.31 11.85 -25.18
N PRO A 62 -9.04 11.01 -24.43
CA PRO A 62 -8.64 9.66 -24.07
C PRO A 62 -8.37 8.67 -25.21
N SER A 63 -8.51 9.09 -26.47
CA SER A 63 -8.19 8.27 -27.65
C SER A 63 -6.72 8.37 -28.09
N SER A 64 -5.88 9.08 -27.35
CA SER A 64 -4.44 9.17 -27.62
C SER A 64 -3.66 9.07 -26.32
N LEU A 65 -2.58 8.29 -26.34
CA LEU A 65 -1.68 8.10 -25.20
C LEU A 65 -0.42 8.90 -25.42
N GLN A 66 -0.26 9.97 -24.64
CA GLN A 66 1.00 10.69 -24.55
C GLN A 66 1.67 10.33 -23.21
N PRO A 67 2.90 9.80 -23.20
CA PRO A 67 3.56 9.46 -21.95
C PRO A 67 3.74 10.67 -21.02
N ALA A 68 3.57 10.45 -19.73
CA ALA A 68 3.90 11.36 -18.66
C ALA A 68 4.52 10.60 -17.48
N SER A 69 5.01 11.33 -16.48
CA SER A 69 5.48 10.74 -15.23
C SER A 69 4.90 11.51 -14.06
N TRP A 70 4.45 10.76 -13.06
CA TRP A 70 4.11 11.26 -11.74
C TRP A 70 5.26 10.94 -10.80
N ILE A 71 5.36 11.69 -9.71
CA ILE A 71 6.37 11.49 -8.67
C ILE A 71 5.61 11.15 -7.39
N ALA A 72 5.98 10.06 -6.74
CA ALA A 72 5.51 9.77 -5.39
C ALA A 72 6.68 9.90 -4.43
N GLN A 73 6.48 10.59 -3.31
CA GLN A 73 7.47 10.81 -2.28
C GLN A 73 6.95 10.32 -0.94
N ILE A 74 7.82 9.72 -0.12
CA ILE A 74 7.52 9.42 1.27
C ILE A 74 8.48 10.18 2.17
N ASN A 75 7.94 10.75 3.24
CA ASN A 75 8.67 11.36 4.34
C ASN A 75 8.33 10.59 5.63
N VAL A 76 9.34 10.13 6.34
CA VAL A 76 9.21 9.47 7.65
C VAL A 76 9.92 10.32 8.70
N THR A 77 9.20 10.62 9.78
CA THR A 77 9.61 11.52 10.86
C THR A 77 9.35 10.88 12.21
N GLU A 78 10.34 10.95 13.11
CA GLU A 78 10.16 10.76 14.54
C GLU A 78 9.84 12.11 15.19
N VAL A 79 8.65 12.23 15.75
CA VAL A 79 8.15 13.48 16.32
C VAL A 79 8.04 13.34 17.85
N PRO A 80 8.67 14.22 18.64
CA PRO A 80 8.44 14.25 20.08
C PRO A 80 6.95 14.44 20.38
N TRP A 81 6.41 13.76 21.39
CA TRP A 81 4.98 13.87 21.74
C TRP A 81 4.78 14.47 23.14
N ASN A 82 5.35 13.86 24.18
CA ASN A 82 5.22 14.32 25.59
C ASN A 82 6.56 14.29 26.35
N GLY A 83 7.64 14.80 25.75
CA GLY A 83 8.96 14.98 26.37
C GLY A 83 9.78 13.71 26.61
N THR A 84 9.13 12.57 26.86
CA THR A 84 9.75 11.24 26.99
C THR A 84 9.24 10.23 25.96
N SER A 85 8.19 10.60 25.23
CA SER A 85 7.58 9.79 24.19
C SER A 85 7.74 10.46 22.82
N SER A 86 7.79 9.64 21.79
CA SER A 86 7.78 10.01 20.39
C SER A 86 6.62 9.33 19.67
N VAL A 87 6.27 9.83 18.49
CA VAL A 87 5.39 9.18 17.51
C VAL A 87 6.11 9.11 16.17
N THR A 88 5.96 7.99 15.47
CA THR A 88 6.48 7.81 14.12
C THR A 88 5.39 8.25 13.17
N ASN A 89 5.67 9.28 12.38
CA ASN A 89 4.76 9.76 11.36
C ASN A 89 5.35 9.50 9.97
N SER A 90 4.51 9.03 9.06
CA SER A 90 4.84 8.80 7.66
C SER A 90 3.81 9.50 6.78
N VAL A 91 4.30 10.22 5.77
CA VAL A 91 3.46 10.97 4.84
C VAL A 91 3.89 10.64 3.43
N ILE A 92 2.95 10.20 2.61
CA ILE A 92 3.15 10.01 1.17
C ILE A 92 2.56 11.22 0.46
N SER A 93 3.32 11.79 -0.47
CA SER A 93 2.88 12.88 -1.32
C SER A 93 3.00 12.52 -2.79
N LEU A 94 2.07 12.98 -3.61
CA LEU A 94 2.03 12.70 -5.04
C LEU A 94 2.05 13.98 -5.86
N TYR A 95 3.03 14.08 -6.75
CA TYR A 95 3.31 15.24 -7.57
C TYR A 95 3.23 14.96 -9.05
N THR A 96 2.80 15.99 -9.77
CA THR A 96 2.80 16.04 -11.24
C THR A 96 3.46 17.33 -11.69
N PRO A 97 4.29 17.32 -12.74
CA PRO A 97 4.66 18.53 -13.44
C PRO A 97 3.44 19.38 -13.82
N ASP A 98 3.62 20.69 -13.96
CA ASP A 98 2.55 21.57 -14.42
C ASP A 98 2.05 21.13 -15.81
N ASN A 99 0.75 21.29 -16.05
CA ASN A 99 0.08 21.01 -17.32
C ASN A 99 0.03 19.54 -17.76
N ILE A 100 0.23 18.55 -16.88
CA ILE A 100 -0.06 17.14 -17.25
C ILE A 100 -1.42 16.64 -16.76
N PHE A 101 -2.05 17.36 -15.83
CA PHE A 101 -3.37 17.04 -15.29
C PHE A 101 -4.24 18.29 -15.21
N ALA A 102 -5.06 18.51 -16.26
CA ALA A 102 -5.86 19.71 -16.39
C ALA A 102 -7.22 19.60 -15.68
N SER A 103 -7.75 20.74 -15.20
CA SER A 103 -9.04 20.79 -14.48
C SER A 103 -10.23 20.31 -15.30
N ASN A 104 -10.18 20.53 -16.61
CA ASN A 104 -11.15 20.10 -17.61
C ASN A 104 -10.78 18.76 -18.28
N SER A 105 -9.90 17.96 -17.66
CA SER A 105 -9.50 16.67 -18.22
C SER A 105 -10.71 15.76 -18.42
N SER A 106 -10.75 15.10 -19.57
CA SER A 106 -11.71 14.02 -19.89
C SER A 106 -11.25 12.65 -19.40
N TRP A 107 -10.20 12.64 -18.56
CA TRP A 107 -9.71 11.46 -17.89
C TRP A 107 -10.15 11.47 -16.43
N ASP A 108 -10.48 10.29 -15.92
CA ASP A 108 -10.52 9.99 -14.50
C ASP A 108 -9.18 9.39 -14.09
N THR A 109 -8.59 9.95 -13.03
CA THR A 109 -7.32 9.49 -12.47
C THR A 109 -7.57 8.99 -11.05
N CYS A 110 -7.06 7.80 -10.75
CA CYS A 110 -7.19 7.15 -9.46
C CYS A 110 -5.87 6.47 -9.09
N ILE A 111 -5.64 6.29 -7.79
CA ILE A 111 -4.61 5.38 -7.28
C ILE A 111 -5.25 4.24 -6.50
N VAL A 112 -4.70 3.05 -6.74
CA VAL A 112 -4.98 1.82 -6.00
C VAL A 112 -3.73 1.46 -5.22
N GLN A 113 -3.80 1.57 -3.90
CA GLN A 113 -2.69 1.25 -3.00
C GLN A 113 -2.90 -0.12 -2.37
N VAL A 114 -1.85 -0.95 -2.39
CA VAL A 114 -1.83 -2.23 -1.69
C VAL A 114 -1.45 -1.95 -0.23
N GLN A 115 -2.34 -2.25 0.71
CA GLN A 115 -2.08 -1.95 2.12
C GLN A 115 -1.19 -3.01 2.79
N PHE A 116 -1.40 -4.28 2.47
CA PHE A 116 -0.71 -5.40 3.09
C PHE A 116 0.13 -6.13 2.06
N VAL A 117 1.44 -6.03 2.27
CA VAL A 117 2.43 -6.82 1.55
C VAL A 117 3.00 -7.83 2.53
N ALA A 118 3.07 -9.09 2.10
CA ALA A 118 3.70 -10.14 2.89
C ALA A 118 5.16 -9.78 3.24
N GLN A 119 5.59 -10.11 4.45
CA GLN A 119 6.90 -9.73 4.96
C GLN A 119 8.05 -10.24 4.08
N ASN A 120 7.99 -11.50 3.64
CA ASN A 120 8.97 -12.10 2.73
C ASN A 120 9.12 -11.33 1.41
N VAL A 121 8.06 -10.69 0.94
CA VAL A 121 8.06 -9.87 -0.27
C VAL A 121 8.66 -8.49 0.04
N THR A 122 8.33 -7.91 1.19
CA THR A 122 8.98 -6.69 1.69
C THR A 122 10.50 -6.88 1.84
N GLU A 123 10.95 -8.03 2.34
CA GLU A 123 12.37 -8.38 2.48
C GLU A 123 13.09 -8.41 1.12
N LYS A 124 12.47 -9.04 0.11
CA LYS A 124 13.00 -9.06 -1.27
C LYS A 124 12.99 -7.69 -1.93
N GLY A 125 11.99 -6.86 -1.64
CA GLY A 125 11.83 -5.53 -2.23
C GLY A 125 12.75 -4.46 -1.66
N GLN A 126 13.61 -4.78 -0.67
CA GLN A 126 14.55 -3.83 -0.08
C GLN A 126 15.65 -3.37 -1.06
N ASP A 127 15.77 -3.97 -2.24
CA ASP A 127 16.66 -3.51 -3.31
C ASP A 127 15.89 -3.08 -4.57
N ASP A 128 14.56 -3.09 -4.55
CA ASP A 128 13.75 -2.72 -5.71
C ASP A 128 13.98 -1.23 -6.08
N GLU A 129 14.11 -1.00 -7.39
CA GLU A 129 14.39 0.31 -7.99
C GLU A 129 13.14 1.19 -8.12
N GLY A 130 11.96 0.65 -7.83
CA GLY A 130 10.68 1.37 -7.80
C GLY A 130 9.63 0.80 -8.75
N GLY A 131 9.96 -0.19 -9.58
CA GLY A 131 9.02 -0.83 -10.52
C GLY A 131 8.20 -1.97 -9.92
N CYS A 132 8.54 -2.43 -8.71
CA CYS A 132 7.91 -3.55 -8.01
C CYS A 132 8.18 -4.95 -8.62
N GLU A 133 8.82 -5.08 -9.78
CA GLU A 133 8.99 -6.39 -10.41
C GLU A 133 10.04 -7.27 -9.72
N GLN A 134 11.01 -6.70 -9.00
CA GLN A 134 11.94 -7.50 -8.20
C GLN A 134 11.23 -8.09 -6.98
N MET A 135 10.26 -7.34 -6.47
CA MET A 135 9.47 -7.67 -5.30
C MET A 135 8.39 -8.73 -5.60
N PHE A 136 7.56 -8.50 -6.62
CA PHE A 136 6.42 -9.38 -6.93
C PHE A 136 6.63 -10.30 -8.14
N GLY A 137 7.67 -10.05 -8.94
CA GLY A 137 7.84 -10.68 -10.25
C GLY A 137 7.08 -9.95 -11.36
N LYS A 138 7.67 -9.94 -12.57
CA LYS A 138 7.12 -9.25 -13.75
C LYS A 138 5.69 -9.69 -14.09
N ASP A 139 5.41 -10.99 -14.00
CA ASP A 139 4.10 -11.54 -14.35
C ASP A 139 3.01 -11.09 -13.38
N CYS A 140 3.31 -11.02 -12.07
CA CYS A 140 2.37 -10.50 -11.09
C CYS A 140 2.08 -9.02 -11.35
N VAL A 141 3.13 -8.19 -11.50
CA VAL A 141 2.96 -6.75 -11.75
C VAL A 141 2.17 -6.51 -13.04
N GLY A 142 2.51 -7.20 -14.11
CA GLY A 142 1.83 -7.10 -15.41
C GLY A 142 0.36 -7.52 -15.33
N ASN A 143 0.06 -8.68 -14.74
CA ASN A 143 -1.32 -9.16 -14.66
C ASN A 143 -2.17 -8.35 -13.68
N PHE A 144 -1.59 -7.87 -12.58
CA PHE A 144 -2.30 -7.05 -11.61
C PHE A 144 -2.67 -5.68 -12.19
N THR A 145 -1.72 -5.03 -12.88
CA THR A 145 -2.00 -3.76 -13.59
C THR A 145 -2.98 -3.93 -14.74
N ALA A 146 -2.87 -5.01 -15.52
CA ALA A 146 -3.83 -5.31 -16.59
C ALA A 146 -5.25 -5.56 -16.04
N MET A 147 -5.37 -6.27 -14.93
CA MET A 147 -6.65 -6.49 -14.24
C MET A 147 -7.27 -5.15 -13.79
N ILE A 148 -6.49 -4.29 -13.12
CA ILE A 148 -6.96 -2.95 -12.70
C ILE A 148 -7.41 -2.11 -13.91
N ALA A 149 -6.61 -2.10 -14.98
CA ALA A 149 -6.97 -1.37 -16.20
C ALA A 149 -8.29 -1.89 -16.81
N SER A 150 -8.47 -3.21 -16.88
CA SER A 150 -9.71 -3.81 -17.40
C SER A 150 -10.92 -3.41 -16.56
N LYS A 151 -10.81 -3.49 -15.22
CA LYS A 151 -11.91 -3.13 -14.33
C LYS A 151 -12.23 -1.63 -14.38
N SER A 152 -11.21 -0.78 -14.48
CA SER A 152 -11.40 0.67 -14.63
C SER A 152 -12.08 1.02 -15.95
N ALA A 153 -11.73 0.33 -17.05
CA ALA A 153 -12.40 0.53 -18.35
C ALA A 153 -13.88 0.11 -18.30
N ASP A 154 -14.21 -0.98 -17.59
CA ASP A 154 -15.59 -1.41 -17.41
C ASP A 154 -16.39 -0.42 -16.54
N ALA A 155 -15.76 0.12 -15.48
CA ALA A 155 -16.35 1.13 -14.61
C ALA A 155 -16.66 2.43 -15.37
N ALA A 156 -15.71 2.90 -16.19
CA ALA A 156 -15.88 4.10 -17.02
C ALA A 156 -17.10 4.02 -17.94
N LYS A 157 -17.39 2.84 -18.51
CA LYS A 157 -18.55 2.62 -19.39
C LYS A 157 -19.88 2.59 -18.65
N LYS A 158 -19.89 2.09 -17.42
CA LYS A 158 -21.11 1.88 -16.62
C LYS A 158 -21.59 3.14 -15.91
N ASN A 159 -20.79 4.20 -15.88
CA ASN A 159 -21.06 5.44 -15.15
C ASN A 159 -21.34 5.20 -13.65
N VAL A 160 -20.59 4.30 -13.02
CA VAL A 160 -20.83 3.99 -11.60
C VAL A 160 -20.28 5.12 -10.74
N PRO A 161 -21.12 5.80 -9.93
CA PRO A 161 -20.62 6.79 -9.00
C PRO A 161 -19.85 6.10 -7.88
N GLY A 162 -18.61 6.53 -7.62
CA GLY A 162 -17.82 5.93 -6.55
C GLY A 162 -16.34 6.31 -6.62
N ILE A 163 -15.61 5.89 -5.59
CA ILE A 163 -14.16 6.01 -5.57
C ILE A 163 -13.60 5.11 -6.68
N CYS A 164 -12.82 5.68 -7.58
CA CYS A 164 -12.25 5.00 -8.75
C CYS A 164 -13.30 4.30 -9.62
N GLY A 165 -14.52 4.84 -9.70
CA GLY A 165 -15.62 4.21 -10.44
C GLY A 165 -16.13 2.90 -9.80
N ASP A 166 -15.93 2.72 -8.49
CA ASP A 166 -16.35 1.54 -7.72
C ASP A 166 -15.75 0.23 -8.28
N ILE A 167 -14.46 0.27 -8.65
CA ILE A 167 -13.73 -0.91 -9.10
C ILE A 167 -13.74 -1.96 -8.00
N ALA A 168 -14.50 -3.04 -8.24
CA ALA A 168 -14.48 -4.22 -7.38
C ALA A 168 -13.41 -5.21 -7.85
N ILE A 169 -12.47 -5.52 -6.95
CA ILE A 169 -11.46 -6.57 -7.13
C ILE A 169 -11.76 -7.68 -6.13
N SER A 170 -12.36 -8.76 -6.63
CA SER A 170 -12.67 -9.95 -5.82
C SER A 170 -11.52 -10.94 -5.75
N ASP A 171 -10.70 -11.00 -6.81
CA ASP A 171 -9.67 -12.01 -7.00
C ASP A 171 -8.38 -11.36 -7.49
N PHE A 172 -7.26 -11.75 -6.89
CA PHE A 172 -5.95 -11.36 -7.36
C PHE A 172 -5.46 -12.34 -8.43
N PRO A 173 -4.63 -11.89 -9.39
CA PRO A 173 -3.99 -12.81 -10.33
C PRO A 173 -3.26 -13.92 -9.58
N VAL A 174 -3.37 -15.16 -10.06
CA VAL A 174 -2.74 -16.33 -9.41
C VAL A 174 -1.22 -16.19 -9.30
N GLN A 175 -0.60 -15.41 -10.19
CA GLN A 175 0.83 -15.09 -10.17
C GLN A 175 1.23 -14.20 -8.98
N CYS A 176 0.26 -13.52 -8.37
CA CYS A 176 0.44 -12.68 -7.18
C CYS A 176 0.11 -13.41 -5.87
N ALA A 177 -0.27 -14.69 -5.93
CA ALA A 177 -0.67 -15.46 -4.76
C ALA A 177 0.48 -15.53 -3.73
N GLY A 178 0.15 -15.23 -2.47
CA GLY A 178 1.12 -15.19 -1.37
C GLY A 178 1.98 -13.92 -1.32
N SER A 179 1.79 -12.97 -2.24
CA SER A 179 2.55 -11.72 -2.29
C SER A 179 1.70 -10.48 -1.99
N LEU A 180 0.47 -10.45 -2.50
CA LEU A 180 -0.52 -9.39 -2.23
C LEU A 180 -1.58 -9.94 -1.28
N HIS A 181 -1.74 -9.32 -0.11
CA HIS A 181 -2.72 -9.75 0.89
C HIS A 181 -3.92 -8.80 0.89
N GLY A 182 -4.81 -8.94 -0.10
CA GLY A 182 -6.24 -8.65 0.00
C GLY A 182 -6.71 -7.20 0.09
N ALA A 183 -6.12 -6.37 0.95
CA ALA A 183 -6.64 -5.03 1.20
C ALA A 183 -6.07 -4.03 0.21
N LEU A 184 -6.97 -3.56 -0.65
CA LEU A 184 -6.73 -2.47 -1.58
C LEU A 184 -7.44 -1.23 -1.07
N LYS A 185 -6.74 -0.12 -1.14
CA LYS A 185 -7.25 1.20 -0.82
C LYS A 185 -7.31 2.00 -2.11
N PHE A 186 -8.48 2.55 -2.41
CA PHE A 186 -8.76 3.28 -3.64
C PHE A 186 -8.96 4.75 -3.31
N GLN A 187 -8.53 5.65 -4.20
CA GLN A 187 -8.85 7.08 -4.08
C GLN A 187 -8.76 7.80 -5.44
N ASN A 188 -9.70 8.72 -5.67
CA ASN A 188 -9.73 9.59 -6.85
C ASN A 188 -8.74 10.75 -6.68
N ILE A 189 -8.10 11.15 -7.78
CA ILE A 189 -7.25 12.33 -7.83
C ILE A 189 -7.98 13.43 -8.60
N TYR A 190 -8.00 14.65 -8.05
CA TYR A 190 -8.71 15.78 -8.65
C TYR A 190 -7.74 16.90 -9.09
N PRO A 191 -7.94 17.49 -10.29
CA PRO A 191 -6.97 18.40 -10.91
C PRO A 191 -6.94 19.84 -10.37
N ASN A 192 -7.75 20.18 -9.36
CA ASN A 192 -8.00 21.59 -9.00
C ASN A 192 -7.47 22.02 -7.63
N GLU A 193 -6.55 21.25 -7.03
CA GLU A 193 -5.77 21.73 -5.89
C GLU A 193 -4.53 22.45 -6.43
N THR A 194 -4.64 23.78 -6.44
CA THR A 194 -3.73 24.75 -7.05
C THR A 194 -2.25 24.52 -6.72
N ARG A 195 -1.45 24.36 -7.78
CA ARG A 195 0.03 24.28 -7.85
C ARG A 195 0.61 22.96 -7.40
N SER A 196 1.25 22.24 -8.35
CA SER A 196 1.96 20.98 -8.16
C SER A 196 1.31 20.12 -7.09
N LEU A 197 0.33 19.28 -7.43
CA LEU A 197 -0.33 18.37 -6.48
C LEU A 197 0.72 17.93 -5.44
N SER A 198 0.67 18.52 -4.26
CA SER A 198 1.54 18.20 -3.14
C SER A 198 0.57 17.68 -2.10
N GLN A 199 -0.34 16.84 -2.55
CA GLN A 199 -1.36 16.27 -1.71
C GLN A 199 -0.66 15.28 -0.83
N LYS A 200 -0.76 15.48 0.49
CA LYS A 200 -0.56 14.40 1.44
C LYS A 200 -1.61 13.36 1.09
N TRP A 201 -1.16 12.34 0.39
CA TRP A 201 -1.98 11.30 -0.18
C TRP A 201 -2.42 10.34 0.91
N ASP A 202 -1.45 9.72 1.56
CA ASP A 202 -1.63 8.76 2.64
C ASP A 202 -0.76 9.17 3.83
N TYR A 203 -1.27 8.91 5.03
CA TYR A 203 -0.52 9.11 6.25
C TYR A 203 -0.61 7.89 7.15
N GLY A 204 0.46 7.67 7.92
CA GLY A 204 0.49 6.67 8.97
C GLY A 204 1.16 7.27 10.19
N THR A 205 0.46 7.25 11.32
CA THR A 205 0.99 7.70 12.61
C THR A 205 0.92 6.53 13.59
N SER A 206 2.06 6.19 14.19
CA SER A 206 2.12 5.17 15.23
C SER A 206 1.56 5.68 16.56
N GLU A 207 1.26 4.75 17.46
CA GLU A 207 0.98 5.09 18.85
C GLU A 207 2.21 5.75 19.52
N PRO A 208 2.00 6.63 20.52
CA PRO A 208 3.09 7.17 21.32
C PRO A 208 3.93 6.05 21.94
N HIS A 209 5.25 6.13 21.78
CA HIS A 209 6.21 5.14 22.27
C HIS A 209 7.44 5.82 22.89
N GLU A 210 8.21 5.09 23.68
CA GLU A 210 9.46 5.63 24.25
C GLU A 210 10.43 6.04 23.14
N THR A 211 11.12 7.17 23.28
CA THR A 211 12.08 7.66 22.26
C THR A 211 13.24 6.68 22.00
N SER A 212 13.54 5.78 22.94
CA SER A 212 14.51 4.69 22.79
C SER A 212 13.99 3.54 21.92
N ASN A 213 12.67 3.38 21.81
CA ASN A 213 12.03 2.30 21.06
C ASN A 213 11.93 2.66 19.57
N THR A 214 12.96 2.30 18.81
CA THR A 214 13.01 2.59 17.37
C THR A 214 12.19 1.61 16.51
N ALA A 215 11.40 0.70 17.08
CA ALA A 215 10.73 -0.35 16.30
C ALA A 215 9.74 0.23 15.27
N TYR A 216 8.94 1.23 15.68
CA TYR A 216 7.97 1.89 14.80
C TYR A 216 8.66 2.64 13.65
N TYR A 217 9.75 3.36 13.94
CA TYR A 217 10.58 3.99 12.92
C TYR A 217 11.14 2.97 11.92
N GLU A 218 11.72 1.88 12.43
CA GLU A 218 12.30 0.84 11.59
C GLU A 218 11.26 0.17 10.69
N GLU A 219 10.06 -0.07 11.21
CA GLU A 219 8.95 -0.62 10.43
C GLU A 219 8.49 0.36 9.34
N ALA A 220 8.28 1.63 9.69
CA ALA A 220 7.86 2.65 8.74
C ALA A 220 8.86 2.86 7.60
N VAL A 221 10.16 2.80 7.90
CA VAL A 221 11.24 2.91 6.90
C VAL A 221 11.34 1.67 6.01
N LYS A 222 11.21 0.46 6.59
CA LYS A 222 11.30 -0.81 5.84
C LYS A 222 10.06 -1.10 5.01
N ARG A 223 8.93 -0.48 5.34
CA ARG A 223 7.68 -0.66 4.61
C ARG A 223 7.81 -0.20 3.17
N ILE A 224 7.28 -1.02 2.27
CA ILE A 224 7.14 -0.70 0.85
C ILE A 224 5.66 -0.43 0.59
N TRP A 225 5.39 0.59 -0.19
CA TRP A 225 4.06 1.04 -0.58
C TRP A 225 3.86 0.81 -2.08
N PRO A 226 3.28 -0.33 -2.48
CA PRO A 226 2.92 -0.58 -3.86
C PRO A 226 1.66 0.21 -4.22
N MET A 227 1.76 1.01 -5.26
CA MET A 227 0.69 1.87 -5.75
C MET A 227 0.50 1.66 -7.24
N VAL A 228 -0.75 1.61 -7.68
CA VAL A 228 -1.13 1.56 -9.09
C VAL A 228 -1.84 2.84 -9.43
N LEU A 229 -1.23 3.67 -10.27
CA LEU A 229 -1.90 4.82 -10.90
C LEU A 229 -2.71 4.29 -12.08
N VAL A 230 -4.02 4.52 -12.03
CA VAL A 230 -4.95 4.18 -13.11
C VAL A 230 -5.57 5.45 -13.68
N GLN A 231 -5.55 5.55 -15.00
CA GLN A 231 -6.10 6.66 -15.77
C GLN A 231 -7.02 6.09 -16.84
N SER A 232 -8.29 6.45 -16.78
CA SER A 232 -9.33 5.95 -17.69
C SER A 232 -10.16 7.11 -18.25
N PRO A 233 -10.88 6.92 -19.36
CA PRO A 233 -11.78 7.94 -19.88
C PRO A 233 -12.90 8.21 -18.87
N LYS A 234 -13.28 9.48 -18.69
CA LYS A 234 -14.51 9.83 -17.99
C LYS A 234 -15.70 9.24 -18.72
N ASN A 235 -16.73 8.83 -17.97
CA ASN A 235 -17.98 8.39 -18.58
C ASN A 235 -18.58 9.47 -19.51
N SER A 236 -18.47 10.74 -19.13
CA SER A 236 -18.94 11.87 -19.95
C SER A 236 -18.22 12.04 -21.29
N PHE A 237 -17.09 11.35 -21.50
CA PHE A 237 -16.37 11.35 -22.76
C PHE A 237 -16.75 10.11 -23.57
N ASN A 238 -17.59 10.28 -24.60
CA ASN A 238 -18.01 9.20 -25.51
C ASN A 238 -18.44 7.91 -24.77
N ASP A 239 -19.26 8.04 -23.71
CA ASP A 239 -19.72 6.94 -22.87
C ASP A 239 -18.58 6.11 -22.23
N GLY A 240 -17.47 6.76 -21.85
CA GLY A 240 -16.29 6.12 -21.28
C GLY A 240 -15.40 5.43 -22.32
N ALA A 241 -15.54 5.73 -23.62
CA ALA A 241 -14.70 5.17 -24.67
C ALA A 241 -13.30 5.80 -24.70
N GLY A 242 -12.28 4.97 -24.91
CA GLY A 242 -10.89 5.41 -25.04
C GLY A 242 -9.91 4.40 -24.47
N PHE A 243 -8.65 4.83 -24.34
CA PHE A 243 -7.61 4.03 -23.72
C PHE A 243 -7.66 4.14 -22.20
N THR A 244 -7.32 3.04 -21.53
CA THR A 244 -7.07 3.02 -20.09
C THR A 244 -5.60 2.66 -19.87
N SER A 245 -4.95 3.37 -18.96
CA SER A 245 -3.58 3.10 -18.53
C SER A 245 -3.57 2.74 -17.05
N ALA A 246 -2.88 1.67 -16.68
CA ALA A 246 -2.59 1.35 -15.29
C ALA A 246 -1.11 1.02 -15.16
N LYS A 247 -0.44 1.64 -14.18
CA LYS A 247 1.00 1.44 -13.94
C LYS A 247 1.27 1.34 -12.45
N MET A 248 2.05 0.33 -12.08
CA MET A 248 2.45 0.07 -10.71
C MET A 248 3.82 0.66 -10.42
N ALA A 249 4.00 1.16 -9.21
CA ALA A 249 5.28 1.59 -8.67
C ALA A 249 5.36 1.30 -7.17
N CYS A 250 6.57 1.07 -6.68
CA CYS A 250 6.87 0.76 -5.28
C CYS A 250 7.62 1.92 -4.66
N LEU A 251 7.01 2.55 -3.67
CA LEU A 251 7.60 3.63 -2.90
C LEU A 251 8.16 3.09 -1.58
N ARG A 252 9.36 3.54 -1.20
CA ARG A 252 9.99 3.23 0.09
C ARG A 252 10.97 4.31 0.49
N ALA A 253 11.19 4.46 1.79
CA ALA A 253 12.25 5.33 2.29
C ALA A 253 13.63 4.72 1.99
N LYS A 254 14.56 5.54 1.49
CA LYS A 254 15.94 5.14 1.13
C LYS A 254 16.99 6.10 1.69
N ASN A 255 16.67 7.38 1.76
CA ASN A 255 17.62 8.43 2.12
C ASN A 255 17.41 8.80 3.59
N PHE A 256 18.45 8.67 4.40
CA PHE A 256 18.42 8.98 5.83
C PHE A 256 19.15 10.29 6.09
N THR A 257 18.49 11.20 6.79
CA THR A 257 19.09 12.48 7.18
C THR A 257 20.22 12.25 8.18
N GLU A 258 21.27 13.07 8.11
CA GLU A 258 22.40 12.98 9.02
C GLU A 258 21.94 13.03 10.49
N GLY A 259 22.52 12.17 11.34
CA GLY A 259 22.09 11.99 12.73
C GLY A 259 20.88 11.07 12.93
N SER A 260 20.16 10.68 11.88
CA SER A 260 19.09 9.67 11.98
C SER A 260 19.66 8.25 11.91
N LYS A 261 18.99 7.31 12.59
CA LYS A 261 19.40 5.90 12.61
C LYS A 261 19.23 5.30 11.21
N LYS A 262 20.35 4.94 10.57
CA LYS A 262 20.31 4.11 9.36
C LYS A 262 19.77 2.74 9.72
N VAL A 263 18.69 2.33 9.06
CA VAL A 263 18.10 1.02 9.27
C VAL A 263 18.71 0.07 8.24
N GLY A 264 19.39 -0.97 8.73
CA GLY A 264 19.95 -2.01 7.84
C GLY A 264 18.85 -2.80 7.13
N ALA A 265 19.23 -3.45 6.02
CA ALA A 265 18.34 -4.37 5.32
C ALA A 265 17.77 -5.41 6.29
N THR A 266 16.52 -5.83 6.06
CA THR A 266 15.92 -6.95 6.80
C THR A 266 16.81 -8.18 6.65
N PRO A 267 17.23 -8.83 7.76
CA PRO A 267 17.98 -10.07 7.66
C PRO A 267 17.14 -11.11 6.93
N ASN A 268 17.72 -11.76 5.91
CA ASN A 268 17.10 -12.92 5.26
C ASN A 268 16.64 -13.90 6.35
N SER A 269 15.45 -14.47 6.16
CA SER A 269 14.57 -15.14 7.13
C SER A 269 15.10 -16.44 7.76
N ALA A 270 16.37 -16.47 8.20
CA ALA A 270 17.02 -17.62 8.83
C ALA A 270 17.33 -17.42 10.32
N GLY A 271 16.90 -16.33 10.99
CA GLY A 271 17.36 -16.14 12.38
C GLY A 271 16.77 -15.01 13.23
N ARG A 272 15.49 -14.67 13.12
CA ARG A 272 14.86 -13.79 14.12
C ARG A 272 13.54 -14.35 14.65
N ILE A 273 13.64 -15.07 15.76
CA ILE A 273 12.64 -15.02 16.83
C ILE A 273 12.95 -13.71 17.59
N ALA A 274 12.47 -12.58 17.07
CA ALA A 274 12.45 -11.35 17.84
C ALA A 274 11.20 -11.41 18.72
N GLY A 275 11.40 -11.38 20.04
CA GLY A 275 10.34 -11.53 21.03
C GLY A 275 9.22 -10.52 20.82
N MET A 276 8.09 -11.01 20.30
CA MET A 276 6.80 -10.36 20.44
C MET A 276 6.42 -10.46 21.92
N SER A 277 6.49 -9.32 22.62
CA SER A 277 5.98 -9.19 23.97
C SER A 277 4.47 -9.41 23.95
N PHE A 278 4.02 -10.58 24.44
CA PHE A 278 2.62 -10.89 24.66
C PHE A 278 2.12 -10.12 25.89
N GLY A 279 1.77 -8.85 25.68
CA GLY A 279 1.10 -8.00 26.66
C GLY A 279 -0.42 -8.10 26.56
N GLY A 280 -1.00 -9.09 27.24
CA GLY A 280 -2.35 -8.97 27.81
C GLY A 280 -3.55 -9.37 26.94
N PHE A 281 -3.92 -10.66 26.96
CA PHE A 281 -5.32 -11.08 27.09
C PHE A 281 -5.37 -12.55 27.55
N PHE A 282 -5.28 -12.78 28.86
CA PHE A 282 -5.73 -14.04 29.45
C PHE A 282 -7.27 -14.05 29.42
N GLY A 283 -7.85 -14.78 28.48
CA GLY A 283 -9.30 -14.95 28.34
C GLY A 283 -9.63 -16.36 27.85
N TRP A 284 -9.66 -17.30 28.80
CA TRP A 284 -10.23 -18.64 28.77
C TRP A 284 -11.19 -18.96 27.61
N VAL A 285 -10.87 -19.99 26.81
CA VAL A 285 -11.89 -20.86 26.18
C VAL A 285 -11.45 -22.31 26.34
N VAL A 286 -12.05 -23.00 27.32
CA VAL A 286 -12.03 -24.46 27.42
C VAL A 286 -13.10 -24.98 26.46
N GLY A 287 -12.69 -25.53 25.33
CA GLY A 287 -13.58 -26.21 24.38
C GLY A 287 -13.71 -27.69 24.72
N VAL A 288 -14.85 -28.06 25.31
CA VAL A 288 -15.30 -29.44 25.53
C VAL A 288 -15.45 -30.15 24.18
N VAL A 289 -14.76 -31.26 23.96
CA VAL A 289 -15.02 -32.17 22.83
C VAL A 289 -15.94 -33.29 23.29
N MET A 290 -17.18 -33.27 22.77
CA MET A 290 -18.16 -34.33 22.88
C MET A 290 -17.72 -35.51 22.01
N VAL A 291 -17.47 -36.68 22.61
CA VAL A 291 -17.29 -37.94 21.88
C VAL A 291 -18.66 -38.59 21.73
N VAL A 292 -19.20 -38.60 20.51
CA VAL A 292 -20.32 -39.48 20.15
C VAL A 292 -19.72 -40.77 19.59
N ALA A 293 -19.73 -41.82 20.41
CA ALA A 293 -19.50 -43.18 19.93
C ALA A 293 -20.84 -43.74 19.42
N CYS A 294 -20.98 -43.89 18.10
CA CYS A 294 -22.00 -44.76 17.52
C CYS A 294 -21.38 -46.15 17.32
N VAL A 295 -21.84 -47.10 18.14
CA VAL A 295 -21.71 -48.54 17.91
C VAL A 295 -22.99 -48.98 17.21
N VAL A 296 -22.89 -49.45 15.96
CA VAL A 296 -23.50 -50.70 15.45
C VAL A 296 -22.65 -51.14 14.25
#